data_AF-A0A2G5X5N0-F1
#
_entry.id   AF-A0A2G5X5N0-F1
#
_cell.length_a   1.000
_cell.length_b   1.000
_cell.length_c   1.000
_cell.angle_alpha   90.00
_cell.angle_beta   90.00
_cell.angle_gamma   90.00
#
_symmetry.space_group_name_H-M   'P 1'
#
loop_
_entity.id
_entity.type
_entity.pdbx_description
1 polymer ?
#
loop_
_entity_poly.entity_id
_entity_poly.type
_entity_poly.pdbx_seq_one_letter_code
_entity_poly.pdbx_strand_id
1 'polypeptide(L)'
;MFGGEASGILNWNDLAHPHFYTLRQRIRSLFWTANEVDMTQDVKQFSSLTQEEQSAFLKIIGLLATLDGPQTVIAMKIADFTTDPSVKSILATIADQESEHNHSYGATRFPISA
;
A
#
# COMPACT_ATOMS: atom_id res chain seq x y z
N MET A 1 13.09 -3.04 -19.07
CA MET A 1 12.39 -3.26 -17.79
C MET A 1 12.70 -4.63 -17.19
N PHE A 2 12.65 -5.73 -17.95
CA PHE A 2 13.02 -7.08 -17.48
C PHE A 2 14.08 -7.70 -18.39
N GLY A 3 14.90 -8.60 -17.86
CA GLY A 3 15.86 -9.40 -18.63
C GLY A 3 17.00 -8.62 -19.31
N GLY A 4 17.22 -7.35 -18.94
CA GLY A 4 18.34 -6.53 -19.44
C GLY A 4 19.48 -6.43 -18.43
N GLU A 5 20.54 -5.70 -18.81
CA GLU A 5 21.65 -5.40 -17.91
C GLU A 5 21.51 -3.98 -17.34
N ALA A 6 21.78 -3.84 -16.04
CA ALA A 6 21.88 -2.54 -15.39
C ALA A 6 23.02 -2.58 -14.38
N SER A 7 23.72 -1.45 -14.22
CA SER A 7 24.80 -1.31 -13.24
C SER A 7 24.32 -1.41 -11.78
N GLY A 8 23.01 -1.37 -11.55
CA GLY A 8 22.38 -1.27 -10.23
C GLY A 8 22.41 0.14 -9.64
N ILE A 9 23.15 1.08 -10.23
CA ILE A 9 23.16 2.48 -9.81
C ILE A 9 21.90 3.17 -10.34
N LEU A 10 21.11 3.75 -9.43
CA LEU A 10 19.95 4.54 -9.79
C LEU A 10 20.35 6.00 -10.04
N ASN A 11 20.49 6.37 -11.31
CA ASN A 11 20.71 7.77 -11.72
C ASN A 11 19.40 8.41 -12.19
N TRP A 12 18.79 9.24 -11.34
CA TRP A 12 17.53 9.92 -11.68
C TRP A 12 17.62 10.90 -12.87
N ASN A 13 18.82 11.35 -13.22
CA ASN A 13 19.04 12.24 -14.36
C ASN A 13 19.18 11.49 -15.70
N ASP A 14 19.24 10.16 -15.66
CA ASP A 14 19.44 9.30 -16.83
C ASP A 14 18.60 8.03 -16.67
N LEU A 15 17.30 8.17 -16.92
CA LEU A 15 16.35 7.07 -16.83
C LEU A 15 15.89 6.65 -18.23
N ALA A 16 15.93 5.35 -18.51
CA ALA A 16 15.27 4.78 -19.67
C ALA A 16 13.74 5.04 -19.67
N HIS A 17 13.16 5.17 -18.46
CA HIS A 17 11.73 5.38 -18.25
C HIS A 17 11.48 6.52 -17.24
N PRO A 18 11.58 7.80 -17.64
CA PRO A 18 11.51 8.95 -16.72
C PRO A 18 10.20 9.07 -15.93
N HIS A 19 9.10 8.52 -16.44
CA HIS A 19 7.79 8.59 -15.78
C HIS A 19 7.77 7.89 -14.41
N PHE A 20 8.63 6.90 -14.15
CA PHE A 20 8.74 6.28 -12.83
C PHE A 20 9.22 7.26 -11.75
N TYR A 21 10.05 8.24 -12.11
CA TYR A 21 10.41 9.32 -11.20
C TYR A 21 9.18 10.15 -10.83
N THR A 22 8.42 10.62 -11.82
CA THR A 22 7.21 11.43 -11.60
C THR A 22 6.18 10.68 -10.77
N LEU A 23 5.91 9.42 -11.07
CA LEU A 23 4.97 8.58 -10.32
C LEU A 23 5.45 8.38 -8.88
N ARG A 24 6.74 8.07 -8.67
CA ARG A 24 7.31 7.93 -7.33
C ARG A 24 7.13 9.20 -6.51
N GLN A 25 7.40 10.37 -7.09
CA GLN A 25 7.23 11.64 -6.36
C GLN A 25 5.76 11.92 -6.05
N ARG A 26 4.84 11.57 -6.96
CA ARG A 26 3.40 11.68 -6.70
C ARG A 26 2.97 10.81 -5.53
N ILE A 27 3.38 9.53 -5.49
CA ILE A 27 3.06 8.64 -4.38
C ILE A 27 3.62 9.19 -3.06
N ARG A 28 4.88 9.61 -3.05
CA ARG A 28 5.51 10.18 -1.83
C ARG A 28 4.87 11.48 -1.37
N SER A 29 4.29 12.28 -2.28
CA SER A 29 3.57 13.50 -1.91
C SER A 29 2.25 13.24 -1.18
N LEU A 30 1.76 12.00 -1.21
CA LEU A 30 0.54 11.55 -0.54
C LEU A 30 0.84 10.80 0.78
N PHE A 31 2.08 10.90 1.28
CA PHE A 31 2.48 10.24 2.53
C PHE A 31 1.53 10.59 3.68
N TRP A 32 1.15 9.56 4.44
CA TRP A 32 0.33 9.63 5.63
C TRP A 32 0.69 8.47 6.56
N THR A 33 0.31 8.55 7.83
CA THR A 33 0.41 7.43 8.76
C THR A 33 -0.94 7.14 9.40
N ALA A 34 -1.27 5.86 9.60
CA ALA A 34 -2.56 5.45 10.13
C ALA A 34 -2.85 6.02 11.52
N ASN A 35 -1.81 6.21 12.33
CA ASN A 35 -1.92 6.73 13.68
C ASN A 35 -2.30 8.22 13.75
N GLU A 36 -2.20 8.97 12.64
CA GLU A 36 -2.62 10.38 12.58
C GLU A 36 -4.14 10.54 12.40
N VAL A 37 -4.87 9.45 12.13
CA VAL A 37 -6.33 9.46 11.95
C VAL A 37 -7.01 8.97 13.23
N ASP A 38 -7.79 9.84 13.88
CA ASP A 38 -8.51 9.50 15.12
C ASP A 38 -9.81 8.71 14.83
N MET A 39 -9.79 7.41 15.10
CA MET A 39 -10.92 6.49 14.95
C MET A 39 -11.81 6.37 16.20
N THR A 40 -11.58 7.18 17.24
CA THR A 40 -12.25 7.02 18.55
C THR A 40 -13.77 7.15 18.46
N GLN A 41 -14.28 8.02 17.60
CA GLN A 41 -15.72 8.23 17.44
C GLN A 41 -16.36 7.10 16.64
N ASP A 42 -15.71 6.65 15.57
CA ASP A 42 -16.15 5.56 14.71
C ASP A 42 -16.39 4.28 15.50
N VAL A 43 -15.47 3.93 16.41
CA VAL A 43 -15.62 2.76 17.30
C VAL A 43 -16.86 2.87 18.17
N LYS A 44 -17.21 4.07 18.66
CA LYS A 44 -18.42 4.30 19.47
C LYS A 44 -19.69 4.28 18.63
N GLN A 45 -19.63 4.79 17.41
CA GLN A 45 -20.78 4.91 16.52
C GLN A 45 -21.10 3.60 15.80
N PHE A 46 -20.15 2.68 15.66
CA PHE A 46 -20.35 1.41 14.97
C PHE A 46 -21.55 0.62 15.50
N SER A 47 -21.76 0.59 16.83
CA SER A 47 -22.89 -0.11 17.43
C SER A 47 -24.26 0.55 17.17
N SER A 48 -24.28 1.78 16.67
CA SER A 48 -25.52 2.48 16.30
C SER A 48 -26.02 2.15 14.90
N LEU A 49 -25.16 1.52 14.08
CA LEU A 49 -25.54 1.05 12.75
C LEU A 49 -26.51 -0.13 12.84
N THR A 50 -27.32 -0.32 11.80
CA THR A 50 -28.14 -1.52 11.62
C THR A 50 -27.26 -2.78 11.52
N GLN A 51 -27.85 -3.95 11.74
CA GLN A 51 -27.10 -5.22 11.65
C GLN A 51 -26.56 -5.46 10.24
N GLU A 52 -27.32 -5.07 9.22
CA GLU A 52 -26.95 -5.17 7.82
C GLU A 52 -25.75 -4.27 7.49
N GLU A 53 -25.74 -3.03 7.98
CA GLU A 53 -24.63 -2.09 7.82
C GLU A 53 -23.36 -2.56 8.54
N GLN A 54 -23.47 -3.04 9.79
CA GLN A 54 -22.33 -3.61 10.52
C GLN A 54 -21.76 -4.82 9.78
N SER A 55 -22.63 -5.70 9.27
CA SER A 55 -22.22 -6.87 8.50
C SER A 55 -21.50 -6.48 7.21
N ALA A 56 -22.04 -5.52 6.47
CA ALA A 56 -21.42 -5.02 5.24
C ALA A 56 -20.06 -4.38 5.52
N PHE A 57 -19.98 -3.51 6.53
CA PHE A 57 -18.73 -2.86 6.93
C PHE A 57 -17.63 -3.87 7.27
N LEU A 58 -17.91 -4.83 8.15
CA LEU A 58 -16.93 -5.82 8.60
C LEU A 58 -16.47 -6.74 7.45
N LYS A 59 -17.38 -7.13 6.56
CA LYS A 59 -17.03 -7.94 5.38
C LYS A 59 -16.16 -7.18 4.40
N ILE A 60 -16.48 -5.91 4.14
CA ILE A 60 -15.72 -5.09 3.19
C ILE A 60 -14.32 -4.79 3.75
N ILE A 61 -14.22 -4.34 5.00
CA ILE A 61 -12.91 -4.04 5.59
C ILE A 61 -12.03 -5.30 5.72
N GLY A 62 -12.62 -6.45 6.05
CA GLY A 62 -11.90 -7.72 6.07
C GLY A 62 -11.46 -8.20 4.68
N LEU A 63 -12.29 -7.99 3.66
CA LEU A 63 -11.92 -8.23 2.27
C LEU A 63 -10.73 -7.36 1.85
N LEU A 64 -10.76 -6.06 2.13
CA LEU A 64 -9.66 -5.14 1.80
C LEU A 64 -8.36 -5.52 2.51
N ALA A 65 -8.41 -5.84 3.80
CA ALA A 65 -7.25 -6.33 4.54
C ALA A 65 -6.65 -7.61 3.94
N THR A 66 -7.51 -8.50 3.43
CA THR A 66 -7.10 -9.73 2.75
C THR A 66 -6.47 -9.45 1.38
N LEU A 67 -6.98 -8.44 0.65
CA LEU A 67 -6.43 -8.04 -0.65
C LEU A 67 -5.07 -7.35 -0.52
N ASP A 68 -4.88 -6.48 0.47
CA ASP A 68 -3.62 -5.74 0.63
C ASP A 68 -2.53 -6.58 1.31
N GLY A 69 -2.91 -7.57 2.13
CA GLY A 69 -1.98 -8.49 2.80
C GLY A 69 -0.87 -9.07 1.91
N PRO A 70 -1.17 -9.63 0.72
CA PRO A 70 -0.14 -10.12 -0.18
C PRO A 70 0.57 -9.03 -1.01
N GLN A 71 0.02 -7.82 -1.14
CA GLN A 71 0.50 -6.82 -2.10
C GLN A 71 1.89 -6.30 -1.77
N THR A 72 2.22 -6.08 -0.49
CA THR A 72 3.59 -5.73 -0.06
C THR A 72 4.60 -6.77 -0.56
N VAL A 73 4.28 -8.06 -0.40
CA VAL A 73 5.14 -9.17 -0.82
C VAL A 73 5.20 -9.29 -2.35
N ILE A 74 4.08 -9.12 -3.04
CA ILE A 74 4.02 -9.17 -4.50
C ILE A 74 4.86 -8.03 -5.11
N ALA A 75 4.74 -6.81 -4.61
CA ALA A 75 5.52 -5.67 -5.07
C ALA A 75 7.04 -5.92 -4.90
N MET A 76 7.46 -6.46 -3.75
CA MET A 76 8.85 -6.85 -3.52
C MET A 76 9.31 -7.96 -4.49
N LYS A 77 8.50 -9.00 -4.69
CA LYS A 77 8.83 -10.07 -5.65
C LYS A 77 9.00 -9.54 -7.07
N ILE A 78 8.10 -8.68 -7.54
CA ILE A 78 8.23 -8.05 -8.86
C ILE A 78 9.50 -7.19 -8.92
N ALA A 79 9.84 -6.50 -7.82
CA ALA A 79 11.06 -5.70 -7.73
C ALA A 79 12.33 -6.57 -7.88
N ASP A 80 12.31 -7.82 -7.42
CA ASP A 80 13.43 -8.75 -7.60
C ASP A 80 13.63 -9.14 -9.07
N PHE A 81 12.54 -9.30 -9.84
CA PHE A 81 12.61 -9.73 -11.24
C PHE A 81 12.96 -8.61 -12.23
N THR A 82 12.69 -7.34 -11.89
CA THR A 82 13.05 -6.23 -12.78
C THR A 82 14.55 -5.99 -12.80
N THR A 83 15.06 -5.59 -13.97
CA THR A 83 16.46 -5.19 -14.17
C THR A 83 16.61 -3.67 -14.19
N ASP A 84 15.50 -2.91 -14.14
CA ASP A 84 15.51 -1.44 -14.17
C ASP A 84 15.52 -0.88 -12.74
N PRO A 85 16.57 -0.14 -12.31
CA PRO A 85 16.66 0.38 -10.95
C PRO A 85 15.57 1.40 -10.60
N SER A 86 14.98 2.09 -11.59
CA SER A 86 13.87 3.01 -11.35
C SER A 86 12.57 2.27 -11.04
N VAL A 87 12.34 1.12 -11.69
CA VAL A 87 11.21 0.22 -11.43
C VAL A 87 11.35 -0.40 -10.03
N LYS A 88 12.56 -0.82 -9.64
CA LYS A 88 12.82 -1.28 -8.26
C LYS A 88 12.46 -0.21 -7.23
N SER A 89 12.86 1.04 -7.48
CA SER A 89 12.63 2.16 -6.55
C SER A 89 11.15 2.50 -6.37
N ILE A 90 10.36 2.50 -7.44
CA ILE A 90 8.92 2.75 -7.34
C ILE A 90 8.20 1.57 -6.68
N LEU A 91 8.57 0.32 -6.98
CA LEU A 91 7.96 -0.86 -6.34
C LEU A 91 8.25 -0.92 -4.84
N ALA A 92 9.44 -0.51 -4.39
CA ALA A 92 9.74 -0.34 -2.97
C ALA A 92 8.84 0.73 -2.33
N THR A 93 8.55 1.81 -3.05
CA THR A 93 7.63 2.88 -2.57
C THR A 93 6.20 2.36 -2.49
N ILE A 94 5.76 1.56 -3.46
CA ILE A 94 4.43 0.93 -3.45
C ILE A 94 4.32 -0.07 -2.30
N ALA A 95 5.34 -0.92 -2.10
CA ALA A 95 5.33 -1.91 -1.01
C ALA A 95 5.18 -1.25 0.37
N ASP A 96 5.83 -0.10 0.57
CA ASP A 96 5.67 0.72 1.79
C ASP A 96 4.23 1.23 1.95
N GLN A 97 3.60 1.74 0.88
CA GLN A 97 2.21 2.17 0.92
C GLN A 97 1.23 1.03 1.22
N GLU A 98 1.39 -0.14 0.59
CA GLU A 98 0.54 -1.30 0.86
C GLU A 98 0.72 -1.83 2.28
N SER A 99 1.94 -1.71 2.83
CA SER A 99 2.19 -2.02 4.23
C SER A 99 1.44 -1.05 5.15
N GLU A 100 1.40 0.24 4.84
CA GLU A 100 0.66 1.24 5.62
C GLU A 100 -0.86 1.08 5.48
N HIS A 101 -1.35 0.71 4.28
CA HIS A 101 -2.76 0.32 4.09
C HIS A 101 -3.12 -0.84 5.03
N ASN A 102 -2.29 -1.90 5.07
CA ASN A 102 -2.53 -3.04 5.93
C ASN A 102 -2.52 -2.66 7.43
N HIS A 103 -1.54 -1.85 7.84
CA HIS A 103 -1.46 -1.31 9.19
C HIS A 103 -2.72 -0.52 9.57
N SER A 104 -3.26 0.26 8.63
CA SER A 104 -4.46 1.09 8.87
C SER A 104 -5.70 0.28 9.22
N TYR A 105 -5.88 -0.92 8.65
CA TYR A 105 -7.00 -1.79 9.00
C TYR A 105 -6.93 -2.25 10.46
N GLY A 106 -5.73 -2.56 10.96
CA GLY A 106 -5.50 -2.88 12.37
C GLY A 106 -5.75 -1.69 13.30
N ALA A 107 -5.40 -0.48 12.85
CA ALA A 107 -5.62 0.76 13.61
C ALA A 107 -7.12 1.08 13.82
N THR A 108 -8.01 0.56 12.97
CA THR A 108 -9.47 0.72 13.14
C THR A 108 -10.05 -0.02 14.36
N ARG A 109 -9.31 -1.00 14.92
CA ARG A 109 -9.71 -1.81 16.09
C ARG A 109 -11.00 -2.62 15.93
N PHE A 110 -11.51 -2.78 14.72
CA PHE A 110 -12.63 -3.69 14.44
C PHE A 110 -12.13 -5.13 14.30
N PRO A 111 -12.91 -6.13 14.74
CA PRO A 111 -12.54 -7.54 14.58
C PRO A 111 -12.59 -7.92 13.10
N ILE A 112 -11.42 -7.96 12.47
CA ILE A 112 -11.26 -8.45 11.10
C ILE A 112 -11.12 -9.96 11.16
N SER A 113 -12.07 -10.69 10.59
CA SER A 113 -11.94 -12.12 10.31
C SER A 113 -11.58 -12.32 8.84
N ALA A 114 -10.46 -13.00 8.57
CA ALA A 114 -10.12 -13.51 7.25
C ALA A 114 -10.96 -14.74 6.90
#